data_AF-A0A518CNM4-F1
#
_entry.id   AF-A0A518CNM4-F1
#
_cell.length_a   1.000
_cell.length_b   1.000
_cell.length_c   1.000
_cell.angle_alpha   90.00
_cell.angle_beta   90.00
_cell.angle_gamma   90.00
#
_symmetry.space_group_name_H-M   'P 1'
#
loop_
_entity.id
_entity.type
_entity.pdbx_description
1 polymer ?
#
loop_
_entity_poly.entity_id
_entity_poly.type
_entity_poly.pdbx_seq_one_letter_code
_entity_poly.pdbx_strand_id
1 'polypeptide(L)'
;MNFPIARADSQSMIATELESLQDNPDWVRVLNAYLQAEKDLPEEKSAVIRLLEVDEIDAKHLSSIHGNLIALDMIRFELPDRQSGLHYKVTTLGKQSLNLLEKIAENGESAQAA
;
A
#
# COMPACT_ATOMS: atom_id res chain seq x y z
N MET A 1 -15.80 4.81 31.89
CA MET A 1 -15.86 5.95 30.95
C MET A 1 -15.83 5.37 29.55
N ASN A 2 -16.91 5.51 28.79
CA ASN A 2 -17.02 5.01 27.43
C ASN A 2 -16.73 6.18 26.50
N PHE A 3 -15.52 6.25 25.94
CA PHE A 3 -15.18 7.24 24.93
C PHE A 3 -15.45 6.65 23.55
N PRO A 4 -16.41 7.16 22.76
CA PRO A 4 -16.56 6.75 21.38
C PRO A 4 -15.52 7.50 20.54
N ILE A 5 -14.31 6.97 20.46
CA ILE A 5 -13.27 7.43 19.53
C ILE A 5 -13.07 6.32 18.50
N ALA A 6 -13.83 6.31 17.42
CA ALA A 6 -13.68 5.25 16.42
C ALA A 6 -14.05 5.62 14.99
N ARG A 7 -14.45 6.87 14.69
CA ARG A 7 -14.89 7.23 13.33
C ARG A 7 -14.24 8.49 12.75
N ALA A 8 -14.15 9.58 13.50
CA ALA A 8 -13.56 10.82 13.00
C ALA A 8 -12.04 10.72 12.84
N ASP A 9 -11.33 10.19 13.84
CA ASP A 9 -9.87 10.06 13.81
C ASP A 9 -9.39 9.14 12.69
N SER A 10 -10.07 8.02 12.46
CA SER A 10 -9.71 7.08 11.38
C SER A 10 -9.93 7.68 9.99
N GLN A 11 -10.93 8.54 9.80
CA GLN A 11 -11.15 9.23 8.53
C GLN A 11 -10.10 10.32 8.28
N SER A 12 -9.65 11.01 9.32
CA SER A 12 -8.61 12.03 9.22
C SER A 12 -7.24 11.43 8.91
N MET A 13 -6.92 10.27 9.48
CA MET A 13 -5.68 9.55 9.17
C MET A 13 -5.69 9.13 7.69
N ILE A 14 -6.72 8.39 7.25
CA ILE A 14 -6.84 7.92 5.87
C ILE A 14 -6.74 9.06 4.85
N ALA A 15 -7.25 10.26 5.14
CA ALA A 15 -7.12 11.41 4.26
C ALA A 15 -5.66 11.87 4.09
N THR A 16 -4.90 11.95 5.18
CA THR A 16 -3.48 12.34 5.18
C THR A 16 -2.62 11.32 4.42
N GLU A 17 -2.92 10.05 4.63
CA GLU A 17 -2.24 8.97 3.92
C GLU A 17 -2.62 8.90 2.43
N LEU A 18 -3.86 9.24 2.08
CA LEU A 18 -4.30 9.33 0.69
C LEU A 18 -3.58 10.47 -0.05
N GLU A 19 -3.48 11.65 0.57
CA GLU A 19 -2.69 12.78 0.04
C GLU A 19 -1.24 12.35 -0.22
N SER A 20 -0.65 11.60 0.73
CA SER A 20 0.70 11.06 0.56
C SER A 20 0.83 10.12 -0.65
N LEU A 21 -0.18 9.30 -0.94
CA LEU A 21 -0.17 8.44 -2.13
C LEU A 21 -0.37 9.25 -3.43
N GLN A 22 -1.19 10.30 -3.41
CA GLN A 22 -1.39 11.18 -4.57
C GLN A 22 -0.11 11.90 -4.97
N ASP A 23 0.64 12.40 -3.98
CA ASP A 23 1.90 13.10 -4.21
C ASP A 23 3.06 12.17 -4.61
N ASN A 24 2.90 10.86 -4.42
CA ASN A 24 3.95 9.87 -4.63
C ASN A 24 3.48 8.71 -5.53
N PRO A 25 3.39 8.90 -6.86
CA PRO A 25 2.89 7.88 -7.78
C PRO A 25 3.73 6.59 -7.79
N ASP A 26 5.03 6.68 -7.50
CA ASP A 26 5.89 5.49 -7.38
C ASP A 26 5.52 4.61 -6.18
N TRP A 27 4.97 5.19 -5.11
CA TRP A 27 4.49 4.43 -3.96
C TRP A 27 3.24 3.62 -4.33
N VAL A 28 2.34 4.22 -5.11
CA VAL A 28 1.17 3.55 -5.69
C VAL A 28 1.61 2.39 -6.57
N ARG A 29 2.63 2.60 -7.43
CA ARG A 29 3.18 1.54 -8.29
C ARG A 29 3.73 0.37 -7.47
N VAL A 30 4.49 0.63 -6.40
CA VAL A 30 5.01 -0.42 -5.50
C VAL A 30 3.88 -1.16 -4.77
N LEU A 31 2.86 -0.45 -4.25
CA LEU A 31 1.74 -1.09 -3.59
C LEU A 31 0.95 -2.00 -4.54
N ASN A 32 0.70 -1.54 -5.78
CA ASN A 32 0.03 -2.33 -6.80
C ASN A 32 0.86 -3.56 -7.21
N ALA A 33 2.18 -3.44 -7.29
CA ALA A 33 3.07 -4.58 -7.54
C ALA A 33 2.95 -5.64 -6.44
N TYR A 34 2.89 -5.23 -5.17
CA TYR A 34 2.65 -6.16 -4.06
C TYR A 34 1.26 -6.80 -4.09
N LEU A 35 0.21 -6.04 -4.41
CA LEU A 35 -1.14 -6.60 -4.55
C LEU A 35 -1.22 -7.61 -5.69
N GLN A 36 -0.52 -7.36 -6.79
CA GLN A 36 -0.47 -8.30 -7.89
C GLN A 36 0.27 -9.57 -7.50
N ALA A 37 1.45 -9.43 -6.88
CA ALA A 37 2.20 -10.57 -6.39
C ALA A 37 1.44 -11.38 -5.32
N GLU A 38 0.63 -10.73 -4.47
CA GLU A 38 -0.26 -11.41 -3.51
C GLU A 38 -1.31 -12.31 -4.20
N LYS A 39 -1.85 -11.88 -5.35
CA LYS A 39 -2.83 -12.67 -6.13
C LYS A 39 -2.20 -13.90 -6.78
N ASP A 40 -0.92 -13.80 -7.12
CA ASP A 40 -0.16 -14.86 -7.79
C ASP A 40 0.46 -15.86 -6.77
N LEU A 41 0.26 -15.65 -5.47
CA LEU A 41 0.71 -16.58 -4.44
C LEU A 41 -0.12 -17.88 -4.43
N PRO A 42 0.52 -19.03 -4.14
CA PRO A 42 -0.19 -20.24 -3.74
C PRO A 42 -1.08 -19.98 -2.52
N GLU A 43 -2.22 -20.68 -2.44
CA GLU A 43 -3.23 -20.50 -1.38
C GLU A 43 -2.66 -20.70 0.04
N GLU A 44 -1.58 -21.49 0.19
CA GLU A 44 -0.92 -21.69 1.48
C GLU A 44 -0.02 -20.53 1.92
N LYS A 45 0.29 -19.58 1.03
CA LYS A 45 1.15 -18.42 1.34
C LYS A 45 0.31 -17.17 1.53
N SER A 46 0.63 -16.40 2.57
CA SER A 46 -0.13 -15.23 2.98
C SER A 46 0.60 -13.90 2.83
N ALA A 47 1.87 -13.94 2.39
CA ALA A 47 2.77 -12.79 2.24
C ALA A 47 3.81 -13.04 1.12
N VAL A 48 4.23 -11.94 0.49
CA VAL A 48 5.10 -11.89 -0.69
C VAL A 48 6.55 -11.67 -0.24
N ILE A 49 7.51 -12.42 -0.76
CA ILE A 49 8.94 -12.11 -0.50
C ILE A 49 9.24 -10.70 -1.01
N ARG A 50 10.05 -9.93 -0.28
CA ARG A 50 10.43 -8.56 -0.66
C ARG A 50 10.73 -8.45 -2.16
N LEU A 51 9.97 -7.61 -2.85
CA LEU A 51 10.20 -7.32 -4.26
C LEU A 51 11.54 -6.58 -4.40
N LEU A 52 12.41 -7.11 -5.25
CA LEU A 52 13.72 -6.51 -5.56
C LEU A 52 13.68 -5.64 -6.81
N GLU A 53 12.63 -5.80 -7.62
CA GLU A 53 12.40 -5.09 -8.87
C GLU A 53 10.93 -4.72 -8.97
N VAL A 54 10.66 -3.49 -9.38
CA VAL A 54 9.35 -2.96 -9.77
C VAL A 54 9.60 -2.11 -11.00
N ASP A 55 8.77 -2.25 -12.02
CA ASP A 55 8.94 -1.53 -13.28
C ASP A 55 9.13 -0.03 -13.06
N GLU A 56 10.09 0.55 -13.80
CA GLU A 56 10.43 1.99 -13.78
C GLU A 56 10.99 2.53 -12.45
N ILE A 57 11.24 1.67 -11.45
CA ILE A 57 11.76 2.08 -10.14
C ILE A 57 13.15 1.45 -9.91
N ASP A 58 14.17 2.28 -9.74
CA ASP A 58 15.51 1.77 -9.43
C ASP A 58 15.58 1.17 -8.02
N ALA A 59 16.51 0.23 -7.80
CA ALA A 59 16.61 -0.52 -6.55
C ALA A 59 16.85 0.37 -5.30
N LYS A 60 17.58 1.49 -5.44
CA LYS A 60 17.84 2.39 -4.31
C LYS A 60 16.55 3.14 -3.95
N HIS A 61 15.82 3.63 -4.95
CA HIS A 61 14.54 4.28 -4.75
C HIS A 61 13.51 3.30 -4.17
N LEU A 62 13.43 2.09 -4.72
CA LEU A 62 12.55 1.02 -4.23
C LEU A 62 12.80 0.71 -2.75
N SER A 63 14.07 0.65 -2.31
CA SER A 63 14.38 0.44 -0.90
C SER A 63 13.90 1.58 0.00
N SER A 64 13.93 2.83 -0.48
CA SER A 64 13.37 3.97 0.25
C SER A 64 11.85 3.92 0.32
N ILE A 65 11.18 3.56 -0.78
CA ILE A 65 9.72 3.44 -0.84
C ILE A 65 9.22 2.41 0.17
N HIS A 66 9.89 1.25 0.28
CA HIS A 66 9.54 0.25 1.29
C HIS A 66 9.54 0.83 2.70
N GLY A 67 10.56 1.60 3.07
CA GLY A 67 10.64 2.26 4.38
C GLY A 67 9.47 3.21 4.63
N ASN A 68 9.13 4.04 3.64
CA ASN A 68 8.02 4.99 3.73
C ASN A 68 6.67 4.26 3.88
N LEU A 69 6.42 3.24 3.07
CA LEU A 69 5.18 2.46 3.12
C LEU A 69 5.03 1.70 4.44
N ILE A 70 6.12 1.23 5.04
CA ILE A 70 6.11 0.62 6.39
C ILE A 70 5.77 1.69 7.43
N ALA A 71 6.41 2.85 7.36
CA ALA A 71 6.20 3.94 8.32
C ALA A 71 4.75 4.44 8.33
N LEU A 72 4.07 4.36 7.18
CA LEU A 72 2.66 4.72 6.99
C LEU A 72 1.68 3.56 7.22
N ASP A 73 2.15 2.41 7.69
CA ASP A 73 1.34 1.18 7.86
C ASP A 73 0.60 0.74 6.59
N MET A 74 1.13 1.07 5.40
CA MET A 74 0.58 0.65 4.10
C MET A 74 0.97 -0.78 3.74
N ILE A 75 2.18 -1.16 4.14
CA ILE A 75 2.67 -2.53 4.09
C ILE A 75 3.22 -2.91 5.47
N ARG A 76 3.11 -4.19 5.81
CA ARG A 76 3.80 -4.78 6.96
C ARG A 76 4.77 -5.83 6.48
N PHE A 77 5.78 -6.10 7.30
CA PHE A 77 6.73 -7.16 7.04
C PHE A 77 6.81 -8.15 8.20
N GLU A 78 7.17 -9.38 7.86
CA GLU A 78 7.52 -10.44 8.80
C GLU A 78 8.79 -11.15 8.34
N LEU A 79 9.45 -11.83 9.28
CA LEU A 79 10.60 -12.68 9.01
C LEU A 79 10.21 -14.10 9.44
N PRO A 80 9.63 -14.91 8.54
CA PRO A 80 9.07 -16.20 8.91
C PRO A 80 10.15 -17.20 9.37
N ASP A 81 11.36 -17.09 8.80
CA ASP A 81 12.54 -17.80 9.28
C ASP A 81 13.83 -17.01 8.95
N ARG A 82 14.98 -17.54 9.38
CA ARG A 82 16.28 -16.86 9.23
C ARG A 82 16.90 -16.96 7.83
N GLN A 83 16.31 -17.73 6.92
CA GLN A 83 16.83 -18.04 5.59
C GLN A 83 15.96 -17.47 4.45
N SER A 84 14.66 -17.32 4.67
CA SER A 84 13.69 -16.86 3.65
C SER A 84 13.65 -15.34 3.43
N GLY A 85 14.22 -14.56 4.34
CA GLY A 85 14.26 -13.11 4.23
C GLY A 85 12.92 -12.45 4.57
N LEU A 86 12.78 -11.16 4.24
CA LEU A 86 11.60 -10.39 4.60
C LEU A 86 10.42 -10.73 3.70
N HIS A 87 9.28 -11.02 4.31
CA HIS A 87 7.99 -11.19 3.66
C HIS A 87 7.13 -9.98 3.93
N TYR A 88 6.37 -9.53 2.95
CA TYR A 88 5.59 -8.31 2.94
C TYR A 88 4.12 -8.61 2.65
N LYS A 89 3.25 -7.81 3.25
CA LYS A 89 1.82 -7.86 3.02
C LYS A 89 1.25 -6.46 3.00
N VAL A 90 0.40 -6.17 2.01
CA VAL A 90 -0.36 -4.93 1.97
C VAL A 90 -1.43 -4.97 3.07
N THR A 91 -1.46 -3.94 3.90
CA THR A 91 -2.40 -3.86 5.02
C THR A 91 -3.81 -3.56 4.54
N THR A 92 -4.79 -3.68 5.44
CA THR A 92 -6.16 -3.20 5.16
C THR A 92 -6.17 -1.72 4.84
N LEU A 93 -5.35 -0.91 5.53
CA LEU A 93 -5.21 0.52 5.27
C LEU A 93 -4.67 0.77 3.85
N GLY A 94 -3.58 0.12 3.46
CA GLY A 94 -3.01 0.24 2.11
C GLY A 94 -4.00 -0.14 1.01
N LYS A 95 -4.75 -1.23 1.22
CA LYS A 95 -5.82 -1.63 0.29
C LYS A 95 -6.93 -0.59 0.22
N GLN A 96 -7.40 -0.06 1.34
CA GLN A 96 -8.47 0.94 1.37
C GLN A 96 -8.04 2.26 0.73
N SER A 97 -6.83 2.73 0.99
CA SER A 97 -6.31 3.97 0.42
C SER A 97 -6.14 3.88 -1.10
N LEU A 98 -5.65 2.75 -1.63
CA LEU A 98 -5.60 2.51 -3.08
C LEU A 98 -7.00 2.50 -3.72
N ASN A 99 -7.94 1.73 -3.16
CA ASN A 99 -9.30 1.68 -3.67
C ASN A 99 -9.99 3.06 -3.66
N LEU A 100 -9.69 3.91 -2.68
CA LEU A 100 -10.22 5.27 -2.62
C LEU A 100 -9.57 6.15 -3.70
N LEU A 101 -8.26 6.02 -3.90
CA LEU A 101 -7.53 6.73 -4.94
C LEU A 101 -8.07 6.41 -6.35
N GLU A 102 -8.28 5.12 -6.65
CA GLU A 102 -8.87 4.64 -7.91
C GLU A 102 -10.26 5.25 -8.13
N LYS A 103 -11.14 5.22 -7.13
CA LYS A 103 -12.48 5.82 -7.23
C LYS A 103 -12.45 7.32 -7.47
N ILE A 104 -11.47 8.04 -6.92
CA ILE A 104 -11.34 9.49 -7.16
C ILE A 104 -10.91 9.75 -8.60
N ALA A 105 -9.97 8.96 -9.12
CA ALA A 105 -9.53 9.05 -10.52
C ALA A 105 -10.69 8.78 -11.50
N GLU A 106 -11.45 7.70 -11.29
CA GLU A 106 -12.62 7.34 -12.12
C GLU A 106 -13.71 8.43 -12.14
N ASN A 107 -13.98 9.04 -10.99
CA ASN A 107 -14.97 10.12 -10.87
C ASN A 107 -14.50 11.44 -11.51
N GLY A 108 -13.19 11.73 -11.44
CA GLY A 108 -12.59 12.91 -12.09
C GLY A 108 -12.62 12.81 -13.62
N GLU A 109 -12.34 11.63 -14.17
CA GLU A 109 -12.40 11.37 -15.62
C GLU A 109 -13.85 11.43 -16.15
N SER A 110 -14.82 10.90 -15.39
CA SER A 110 -16.24 10.96 -15.75
C SER A 110 -16.82 12.38 -15.76
N ALA A 111 -16.31 13.28 -14.91
CA ALA A 111 -16.73 14.68 -14.85
C ALA A 111 -16.10 15.56 -15.94
N GLN A 112 -14.99 15.13 -16.53
CA GLN A 112 -14.27 15.86 -17.58
C GLN A 112 -14.71 15.44 -19.00
N ALA A 113 -15.46 14.34 -19.11
CA ALA A 113 -16.01 13.79 -20.35
C ALA A 113 -17.49 14.14 -20.61
N ALA A 114 -18.11 14.97 -19.77
CA ALA A 114 -19.51 15.45 -19.86
C ALA A 114 -19.57 16.96 -20.12
#